data_AF-A0A662CZ98-F1
#
_entry.id   AF-A0A662CZ98-F1
#
_cell.length_a   1.000
_cell.length_b   1.000
_cell.length_c   1.000
_cell.angle_alpha   90.00
_cell.angle_beta   90.00
_cell.angle_gamma   90.00
#
_symmetry.space_group_name_H-M   'P 1'
#
loop_
_entity.id
_entity.type
_entity.pdbx_description
1 polymer ?
#
loop_
_entity_poly.entity_id
_entity_poly.type
_entity_poly.pdbx_seq_one_letter_code
_entity_poly.pdbx_strand_id
1 'polypeptide(L)' 'MKTSVNFGSAKVQEKILKKYPPRRDNLLYILHDLQDANPQNYLTSKDVRAVSEYLKISPSEVEGVISFYTMFSRK' A
#
# COMPACT_ATOMS: atom_id res chain seq x y z
N MET A 1 -21.70 -7.96 12.41
CA MET A 1 -20.43 -8.40 13.04
C MET A 1 -19.27 -7.76 12.30
N LYS A 2 -18.66 -6.70 12.85
CA LYS A 2 -17.42 -6.13 12.29
C LYS A 2 -16.27 -6.94 12.89
N THR A 3 -15.78 -7.92 12.14
CA THR A 3 -14.58 -8.67 12.50
C THR A 3 -13.43 -7.68 12.69
N SER A 4 -12.77 -7.72 13.83
CA SER A 4 -11.53 -6.97 14.11
C SER A 4 -10.43 -7.47 13.18
N VAL A 5 -10.44 -7.01 11.93
CA VAL A 5 -9.29 -7.13 11.05
C VAL A 5 -8.27 -6.13 11.58
N ASN A 6 -7.12 -6.62 11.99
CA ASN A 6 -6.05 -5.76 12.47
C ASN A 6 -5.45 -5.02 11.25
N PHE A 7 -5.95 -3.82 10.97
CA PHE A 7 -5.58 -3.02 9.80
C PHE A 7 -4.12 -2.57 9.93
N GLY A 8 -3.31 -2.79 8.88
CA GLY A 8 -1.84 -2.70 8.96
C GLY A 8 -1.12 -4.00 9.36
N SER A 9 -1.81 -5.14 9.37
CA SER A 9 -1.18 -6.46 9.49
C SER A 9 -0.72 -6.99 8.13
N ALA A 10 0.39 -7.73 8.13
CA ALA A 10 1.01 -8.31 6.93
C ALA A 10 0.02 -9.12 6.07
N LYS A 11 -0.98 -9.78 6.69
CA LYS A 11 -2.01 -10.55 5.98
C LYS A 11 -2.91 -9.70 5.09
N VAL A 12 -3.23 -8.46 5.48
CA VAL A 12 -4.08 -7.57 4.67
C VAL A 12 -3.30 -7.08 3.45
N GLN A 13 -2.05 -6.66 3.66
CA GLN A 13 -1.14 -6.22 2.60
C GLN A 13 -0.95 -7.31 1.55
N GLU A 14 -0.61 -8.53 1.99
CA GLU A 14 -0.41 -9.67 1.09
C GLU A 14 -1.65 -9.95 0.22
N LYS A 15 -2.85 -9.90 0.82
CA LYS A 15 -4.11 -10.11 0.09
C LYS A 15 -4.33 -9.04 -0.98
N ILE A 16 -4.00 -7.78 -0.70
CA ILE A 16 -4.14 -6.67 -1.65
C ILE A 16 -3.10 -6.80 -2.77
N LEU A 17 -1.82 -7.01 -2.42
CA LEU A 17 -0.74 -7.15 -3.39
C LEU A 17 -1.04 -8.26 -4.40
N LYS A 18 -1.51 -9.42 -3.94
CA LYS A 18 -1.85 -10.57 -4.80
C LYS A 18 -3.04 -10.36 -5.73
N LYS A 19 -3.81 -9.27 -5.60
CA LYS A 19 -4.85 -8.91 -6.60
C LYS A 19 -4.25 -8.44 -7.93
N TYR A 20 -3.00 -7.96 -7.90
CA TYR A 20 -2.33 -7.33 -9.03
C TYR A 20 -1.19 -8.22 -9.51
N PRO A 21 -0.87 -8.24 -10.81
CA PRO A 21 0.44 -8.72 -11.25
C PRO A 21 1.58 -7.87 -10.64
N PRO A 22 2.75 -8.44 -10.31
CA PRO A 22 3.88 -7.70 -9.75
C PRO A 22 4.60 -6.87 -10.83
N ARG A 23 3.88 -5.88 -11.34
CA ARG A 23 4.33 -4.96 -12.38
C ARG A 23 4.22 -3.52 -11.87
N ARG A 24 5.20 -2.70 -12.22
CA ARG A 24 5.34 -1.32 -11.73
C ARG A 24 4.14 -0.42 -12.05
N ASP A 25 3.46 -0.67 -13.17
CA ASP A 25 2.24 0.05 -13.58
C ASP A 25 1.07 -0.15 -12.61
N ASN A 26 1.10 -1.19 -11.77
CA ASN A 26 0.09 -1.40 -10.72
C ASN A 26 0.33 -0.60 -9.43
N LEU A 27 1.44 0.15 -9.33
CA LEU A 27 1.82 0.86 -8.10
C LEU A 27 0.70 1.75 -7.56
N LEU A 28 0.09 2.59 -8.39
CA LEU A 28 -0.97 3.51 -7.95
C LEU A 28 -2.21 2.78 -7.44
N TYR A 29 -2.64 1.71 -8.14
CA TYR A 29 -3.80 0.92 -7.74
C TYR A 29 -3.54 0.18 -6.42
N ILE A 30 -2.35 -0.38 -6.25
CA ILE A 30 -1.94 -1.04 -5.01
C ILE A 30 -1.93 -0.06 -3.84
N LEU A 31 -1.35 1.13 -4.01
CA LEU A 31 -1.29 2.17 -2.97
C LEU A 31 -2.70 2.65 -2.59
N HIS A 32 -3.60 2.81 -3.57
CA HIS A 32 -4.99 3.18 -3.31
C HIS A 32 -5.71 2.13 -2.47
N ASP A 33 -5.63 0.85 -2.85
CA ASP A 33 -6.26 -0.25 -2.09
C ASP A 33 -5.69 -0.38 -0.67
N LEU A 34 -4.39 -0.13 -0.48
CA LEU A 34 -3.75 -0.17 0.84
C LEU A 34 -4.22 0.98 1.72
N GLN A 35 -4.35 2.18 1.16
CA GLN A 35 -4.87 3.34 1.87
C GLN A 35 -6.34 3.15 2.27
N ASP A 36 -7.18 2.69 1.34
CA ASP A 36 -8.60 2.41 1.58
C ASP A 36 -8.80 1.29 2.63
N ALA A 37 -7.88 0.33 2.68
CA ALA A 37 -7.89 -0.73 3.67
C ALA A 37 -7.49 -0.26 5.07
N ASN A 38 -6.93 0.94 5.21
CA ASN A 38 -6.66 1.56 6.51
C ASN A 38 -7.88 2.43 6.91
N PRO A 39 -8.56 2.16 8.05
CA PRO A 39 -9.69 2.98 8.51
C PRO A 39 -9.34 4.45 8.77
N GLN A 40 -8.05 4.76 8.95
CA GLN A 40 -7.55 6.13 9.10
C GLN A 40 -7.14 6.77 7.76
N ASN A 41 -7.30 6.06 6.65
CA ASN A 41 -7.12 6.51 5.28
C ASN A 41 -5.72 7.08 4.97
N TYR A 42 -4.66 6.40 5.43
CA TYR A 42 -3.27 6.76 5.13
C TYR A 42 -2.40 5.52 4.88
N LEU A 43 -1.27 5.72 4.20
CA LEU A 43 -0.23 4.70 3.98
C LEU A 43 0.79 4.68 5.11
N THR A 44 1.13 3.49 5.61
CA THR A 44 2.15 3.26 6.63
C THR A 44 3.51 2.94 6.01
N SER A 45 4.59 3.06 6.79
CA SER A 45 5.92 2.60 6.37
C SER A 45 5.98 1.10 6.08
N LYS A 46 5.08 0.31 6.68
CA LYS A 46 4.95 -1.13 6.37
C LYS A 46 4.36 -1.33 4.97
N ASP A 47 3.39 -0.51 4.58
CA ASP A 47 2.80 -0.57 3.24
C ASP A 47 3.84 -0.23 2.18
N VAL A 48 4.62 0.84 2.40
CA VAL A 48 5.73 1.24 1.52
C VAL A 48 6.73 0.10 1.31
N ARG A 49 7.18 -0.54 2.41
CA ARG A 49 8.10 -1.68 2.32
C ARG A 49 7.48 -2.86 1.59
N ALA A 50 6.24 -3.23 1.91
CA ALA A 50 5.55 -4.36 1.28
C ALA A 50 5.39 -4.15 -0.23
N VAL A 51 5.02 -2.95 -0.67
CA VAL A 51 4.88 -2.62 -2.11
C VAL A 51 6.24 -2.59 -2.81
N SER A 52 7.25 -1.99 -2.18
CA SER A 52 8.63 -1.95 -2.68
C SER A 52 9.17 -3.36 -2.94
N GLU A 53 9.03 -4.26 -1.96
CA GLU A 53 9.44 -5.65 -2.08
C GLU A 53 8.64 -6.40 -3.15
N TYR A 54 7.33 -6.18 -3.22
CA TYR A 54 6.44 -6.86 -4.16
C TYR A 54 6.70 -6.47 -5.62
N LEU A 55 6.88 -5.17 -5.88
CA LEU A 55 7.09 -4.63 -7.23
C LEU A 55 8.56 -4.56 -7.62
N LYS A 56 9.47 -4.91 -6.71
CA LYS A 56 10.93 -4.88 -6.90
C LYS A 56 11.45 -3.49 -7.31
N ILE A 57 10.94 -2.46 -6.63
CA ILE A 57 11.36 -1.06 -6.77
C ILE A 57 11.87 -0.53 -5.43
N SER A 58 12.61 0.59 -5.43
CA SER A 58 13.14 1.13 -4.17
C SER A 58 12.04 1.74 -3.29
N PRO A 59 12.16 1.70 -1.95
CA PRO A 59 11.23 2.39 -1.06
C PRO A 59 11.15 3.90 -1.34
N SER A 60 12.27 4.53 -1.70
CA SER A 60 12.33 5.95 -2.06
C SER A 60 11.50 6.27 -3.30
N GLU A 61 11.43 5.35 -4.26
CA GLU A 61 10.58 5.50 -5.43
C GLU A 61 9.10 5.46 -5.05
N VAL A 62 8.71 4.54 -4.16
CA VAL A 62 7.34 4.46 -3.64
C VAL A 62 6.98 5.74 -2.88
N GLU A 63 7.85 6.23 -2.00
CA GLU A 63 7.64 7.49 -1.27
C GLU A 63 7.59 8.71 -2.21
N GLY A 64 8.39 8.71 -3.29
CA GLY A 64 8.33 9.70 -4.35
C GLY A 64 6.96 9.76 -5.02
N VAL A 65 6.35 8.61 -5.31
CA VAL A 65 5.00 8.53 -5.87
C VAL A 65 3.95 8.99 -4.85
N ILE A 66 4.05 8.57 -3.59
CA ILE A 66 3.12 8.98 -2.53
C ILE A 66 3.14 10.50 -2.34
N SER A 67 4.33 11.11 -2.30
CA SER A 67 4.49 12.55 -2.12
C SER A 67 4.09 13.37 -3.36
N PHE A 68 4.20 12.79 -4.56
CA PHE A 68 3.83 13.47 -5.80
C PHE A 68 2.31 13.58 -5.98
N TYR A 69 1.56 12.52 -5.67
CA TYR A 69 0.11 12.50 -5.84
C TYR A 69 -0.63 12.88 -4.56
N THR A 70 -1.31 14.03 -4.58
CA THR A 70 -2.04 14.61 -3.43
C THR A 70 -3.17 13.74 -2.88
N MET A 71 -3.61 12.71 -3.61
CA MET A 71 -4.62 11.76 -3.16
C MET A 71 -4.11 10.82 -2.05
N PHE A 72 -2.79 10.63 -1.93
CA PHE A 72 -2.22 9.78 -0.91
C PHE A 72 -1.88 10.58 0.35
N SER A 73 -2.22 10.00 1.49
CA SER A 73 -1.90 10.51 2.82
C SER A 73 -0.86 9.62 3.48
N ARG A 74 0.08 10.24 4.20
CA ARG A 74 1.18 9.55 4.88
C ARG A 74 1.13 9.83 6.38
N LYS A 75 1.54 8.85 7.19
CA LYS A 75 1.78 8.98 8.64
C LYS A 75 3.21 8.59 8.99
#